data_AF-A0A1F3P1C8-F1
#
_entry.id   AF-A0A1F3P1C8-F1
#
_cell.length_a   1.000
_cell.length_b   1.000
_cell.length_c   1.000
_cell.angle_alpha   90.00
_cell.angle_beta   90.00
_cell.angle_gamma   90.00
#
_symmetry.space_group_name_H-M   'P 1'
#
loop_
_entity.id
_entity.type
_entity.pdbx_description
1 polymer ?
#
loop_
_entity_poly.entity_id
_entity_poly.type
_entity_poly.pdbx_seq_one_letter_code
_entity_poly.pdbx_strand_id
1 'polypeptide(L)' 'MFKCSNVQMFKCSNVLMFKCSNIQIFKYSNVQMFYCSNVQMFKCSNVQMFKCSNVQMFKYSNIQMFKCSIVQMFKC' A
#
# COMPACT_ATOMS: atom_id res chain seq x y z
N MET A 1 4.27 8.54 -16.26
CA MET A 1 2.98 8.05 -15.70
C MET A 1 3.05 6.52 -15.72
N PHE A 2 3.47 5.89 -14.61
CA PHE A 2 3.49 4.42 -14.54
C PHE A 2 2.08 3.97 -14.16
N LYS A 3 1.40 3.26 -15.07
CA LYS A 3 0.14 2.57 -14.79
C LYS A 3 0.46 1.09 -14.71
N CYS A 4 -0.01 0.41 -13.68
CA CYS A 4 0.21 -1.03 -13.52
C CYS A 4 -1.10 -1.72 -13.15
N SER A 5 -1.36 -2.87 -13.76
CA SER A 5 -2.52 -3.69 -13.40
C SER A 5 -2.24 -4.46 -12.10
N ASN A 6 -1.17 -5.25 -12.07
CA ASN A 6 -0.76 -6.04 -10.90
C ASN A 6 0.70 -5.76 -10.55
N VAL A 7 0.99 -5.56 -9.27
CA VAL A 7 2.36 -5.39 -8.77
C VAL A 7 2.57 -6.24 -7.53
N GLN A 8 3.63 -7.03 -7.54
CA GLN A 8 4.05 -7.84 -6.40
C GLN A 8 5.50 -7.52 -6.07
N MET A 9 5.76 -7.16 -4.81
CA MET A 9 7.09 -6.81 -4.33
C MET A 9 7.40 -7.52 -3.03
N PHE A 10 8.58 -8.12 -2.95
CA PHE A 10 8.99 -8.92 -1.79
C PHE A 10 9.80 -8.14 -0.76
N LYS A 11 10.84 -7.43 -1.18
CA LYS A 11 11.70 -6.61 -0.30
C LYS A 11 12.13 -5.36 -1.06
N CYS A 12 11.70 -4.20 -0.60
CA CYS A 12 12.11 -2.90 -1.14
C CYS A 12 12.25 -1.88 -0.01
N SER A 13 13.11 -0.88 -0.17
CA SER A 13 13.24 0.18 0.84
C SER A 13 12.18 1.26 0.66
N ASN A 14 12.11 1.84 -0.54
CA ASN A 14 11.17 2.90 -0.90
C ASN A 14 10.40 2.49 -2.17
N VAL A 15 9.09 2.68 -2.17
CA VAL A 15 8.24 2.42 -3.32
C VAL A 15 7.28 3.58 -3.51
N LEU A 16 7.19 4.05 -4.74
CA LEU A 16 6.22 5.05 -5.15
C LEU A 16 5.46 4.56 -6.37
N MET A 17 4.14 4.51 -6.25
CA MET A 17 3.24 3.91 -7.24
C MET A 17 2.08 4.84 -7.56
N PHE A 18 1.72 4.90 -8.84
CA PHE A 18 0.60 5.67 -9.35
C PHE A 18 -0.36 4.77 -10.14
N LYS A 19 -1.66 5.01 -10.03
CA LYS A 19 -2.70 4.39 -10.88
C LYS A 19 -2.52 2.87 -11.03
N CYS A 20 -2.66 2.16 -9.92
CA CYS A 20 -2.45 0.71 -9.84
C CYS A 20 -3.74 -0.02 -9.47
N SER A 21 -3.98 -1.22 -10.00
CA SER A 21 -5.21 -1.96 -9.66
C SER A 21 -4.99 -2.88 -8.45
N ASN A 22 -4.07 -3.84 -8.53
CA ASN A 22 -3.79 -4.77 -7.43
C ASN A 22 -2.32 -4.70 -7.01
N ILE A 23 -2.09 -4.52 -5.71
CA ILE A 23 -0.75 -4.34 -5.16
C ILE A 23 -0.58 -5.26 -3.96
N GLN A 24 0.51 -6.03 -3.95
CA GLN A 24 0.90 -6.85 -2.82
C GLN A 24 2.36 -6.57 -2.44
N ILE A 25 2.59 -6.16 -1.19
CA ILE A 25 3.93 -5.82 -0.69
C ILE A 25 4.22 -6.55 0.61
N PHE A 26 5.32 -7.31 0.66
CA PHE A 26 5.63 -8.15 1.81
C PHE A 26 6.48 -7.46 2.89
N LYS A 27 7.61 -6.85 2.51
CA LYS A 27 8.50 -6.14 3.44
C LYS A 27 8.97 -4.82 2.83
N TYR A 28 8.67 -3.72 3.50
CA TYR A 28 9.13 -2.41 3.07
C TYR A 28 9.33 -1.41 4.20
N SER A 29 10.10 -0.35 3.92
CA SER A 29 10.30 0.76 4.86
C SER A 29 9.32 1.90 4.57
N ASN A 30 9.30 2.45 3.35
CA ASN A 30 8.41 3.54 2.97
C ASN A 30 7.61 3.22 1.71
N VAL A 31 6.29 3.35 1.77
CA VAL A 31 5.40 3.19 0.60
C VAL A 31 4.53 4.42 0.43
N GLN A 32 4.50 4.95 -0.79
CA GLN A 32 3.58 6.00 -1.20
C GLN A 32 2.76 5.54 -2.41
N MET A 33 1.44 5.54 -2.29
CA MET A 33 0.53 5.05 -3.33
C MET A 33 -0.57 6.05 -3.62
N PHE A 34 -0.80 6.26 -4.91
CA PHE A 34 -1.82 7.17 -5.42
C PHE A 34 -2.74 6.46 -6.40
N TYR A 35 -4.06 6.57 -6.20
CA TYR A 35 -5.09 5.98 -7.04
C TYR A 35 -4.91 4.47 -7.17
N CYS A 36 -5.35 3.73 -6.15
CA CYS A 36 -5.24 2.28 -6.12
C CYS A 36 -6.59 1.60 -5.88
N SER A 37 -6.80 0.41 -6.46
CA SER A 37 -8.02 -0.36 -6.18
C SER A 37 -7.82 -1.25 -4.95
N ASN A 38 -6.97 -2.26 -5.04
CA ASN A 38 -6.69 -3.22 -3.98
C ASN A 38 -5.23 -3.18 -3.56
N VAL A 39 -4.99 -3.05 -2.25
CA VAL A 39 -3.67 -2.96 -1.65
C VAL A 39 -3.58 -3.93 -0.49
N GLN A 40 -2.58 -4.80 -0.50
CA GLN A 40 -2.26 -5.70 0.60
C GLN A 40 -0.80 -5.53 1.04
N MET A 41 -0.59 -5.24 2.33
CA MET A 41 0.71 -4.90 2.89
C MET A 41 0.98 -5.66 4.18
N PHE A 42 2.07 -6.42 4.22
CA PHE A 42 2.37 -7.32 5.35
C PHE A 42 3.24 -6.71 6.43
N LYS A 43 4.45 -6.25 6.09
CA LYS A 43 5.40 -5.63 7.03
C LYS A 43 5.91 -4.32 6.50
N CYS A 44 5.66 -3.27 7.27
CA CYS A 44 5.86 -1.91 6.83
C CYS A 44 6.18 -0.94 7.94
N SER A 45 7.02 0.06 7.64
CA SER A 45 7.29 1.12 8.60
C SER A 45 6.39 2.33 8.35
N ASN A 46 6.52 2.99 7.21
CA ASN A 46 5.75 4.19 6.87
C ASN A 46 4.92 3.97 5.60
N VAL A 47 3.63 4.31 5.69
CA VAL A 47 2.66 4.15 4.60
C VAL A 47 1.92 5.44 4.37
N GLN A 48 1.90 5.90 3.12
CA GLN A 48 1.04 6.97 2.65
C GLN A 48 0.19 6.48 1.48
N MET A 49 -1.13 6.58 1.64
CA MET A 49 -2.10 6.15 0.62
C MET A 49 -3.09 7.26 0.30
N PHE A 50 -3.28 7.51 -0.99
CA PHE A 50 -4.22 8.51 -1.50
C PHE A 50 -5.18 7.87 -2.49
N LYS A 51 -6.48 7.97 -2.22
CA LYS A 51 -7.57 7.44 -3.05
C LYS A 51 -7.40 5.94 -3.31
N CYS A 52 -7.70 5.13 -2.30
CA CYS A 52 -7.69 3.67 -2.40
C CYS A 52 -9.09 3.07 -2.22
N SER A 53 -9.40 1.96 -2.87
CA SER A 53 -10.70 1.29 -2.66
C SER A 53 -10.60 0.34 -1.46
N ASN A 54 -9.78 -0.69 -1.54
CA ASN A 54 -9.58 -1.72 -0.51
C ASN A 54 -8.13 -1.75 -0.06
N VAL A 55 -7.92 -1.66 1.25
CA VAL A 55 -6.59 -1.71 1.87
C VAL A 55 -6.59 -2.74 2.99
N GLN A 56 -5.62 -3.66 2.96
CA GLN A 56 -5.33 -4.61 4.03
C GLN A 56 -3.88 -4.47 4.51
N MET A 57 -3.71 -4.30 5.82
CA MET A 57 -2.41 -4.03 6.45
C MET A 57 -2.21 -4.91 7.69
N PHE A 58 -1.05 -5.56 7.86
CA PHE A 58 -0.82 -6.52 8.96
C PHE A 58 0.20 -6.11 10.04
N LYS A 59 1.31 -5.46 9.68
CA LYS A 59 2.31 -4.99 10.66
C LYS A 59 2.85 -3.67 10.17
N TYR A 60 2.46 -2.59 10.82
CA TYR A 60 2.80 -1.23 10.45
C TYR A 60 3.26 -0.41 11.64
N SER A 61 4.10 0.61 11.39
CA SER A 61 4.44 1.61 12.40
C SER A 61 3.60 2.87 12.22
N ASN A 62 3.76 3.57 11.09
CA ASN A 62 3.11 4.84 10.78
C ASN A 62 2.27 4.74 9.50
N ILE A 63 1.03 5.23 9.55
CA ILE A 63 0.11 5.22 8.41
C ILE A 63 -0.56 6.58 8.27
N GLN A 64 -0.63 7.06 7.03
CA GLN A 64 -1.53 8.11 6.62
C GLN A 64 -2.36 7.64 5.42
N MET A 65 -3.67 7.78 5.54
CA MET A 65 -4.64 7.37 4.52
C MET A 65 -5.58 8.53 4.22
N PHE A 66 -5.75 8.83 2.93
CA PHE A 66 -6.64 9.86 2.44
C PHE A 66 -7.62 9.27 1.44
N LYS A 67 -8.92 9.36 1.74
CA LYS A 67 -10.01 8.86 0.89
C LYS A 67 -9.85 7.37 0.56
N CYS A 68 -9.89 6.52 1.60
CA CYS A 68 -9.96 5.08 1.42
C CYS A 68 -11.39 4.60 1.69
N SER A 69 -11.90 3.64 0.92
CA SER A 69 -13.28 3.15 1.09
C SER A 69 -13.35 2.07 2.16
N ILE A 70 -12.56 1.00 2.01
CA ILE A 70 -12.48 -0.13 2.93
C ILE A 70 -11.04 -0.25 3.40
N VAL A 71 -10.85 -0.24 4.71
CA VAL A 71 -9.54 -0.36 5.35
C VAL A 71 -9.62 -1.40 6.46
N GLN A 72 -8.75 -2.40 6.38
CA GLN A 72 -8.55 -3.40 7.43
C GLN A 72 -7.10 -3.32 7.90
N MET A 73 -6.95 -3.06 9.20
CA MET A 73 -5.66 -2.97 9.86
C MET A 73 -5.59 -4.00 10.97
N PHE A 74 -4.65 -4.92 10.84
CA PHE A 74 -4.26 -5.85 11.89
C PHE A 74 -2.95 -5.33 12.47
N LYS A 75 -2.86 -5.30 13.79
CA LYS A 75 -1.63 -4.98 14.51
C LYS A 75 -1.42 -6.10 15.52
N CYS A 76 -0.29 -6.79 15.42
CA CYS A 76 0.17 -7.67 16.50
C CYS A 76 0.89 -6.82 17.55
#